data_AF-A0A815V4J4-F1
#
_entry.id   AF-A0A815V4J4-F1
#
_cell.length_a   1.000
_cell.length_b   1.000
_cell.length_c   1.000
_cell.angle_alpha   90.00
_cell.angle_beta   90.00
_cell.angle_gamma   90.00
#
_symmetry.space_group_name_H-M   'P 1'
#
loop_
_entity.id
_entity.type
_entity.pdbx_description
1 polymer ?
#
loop_
_entity_poly.entity_id
_entity_poly.type
_entity_poly.pdbx_seq_one_letter_code
_entity_poly.pdbx_strand_id
1 'polypeptide(L)'
;MNTMKITGSFSYAEIHSWIQFCLADVPERPPVDKENRLTYTNIFLQTQLECIYRQDEAIFRSENVSTISILKDVMSKKATEKKITLNITYELSNETIASTLGQMLPMIAHYKTLTDKYNLIEPLKELVMDGSSDDVLTPEHRHILNNADSIREQYKQTPVHLNRLCSMVADLFIDKHKFEGINVKAKIPALFDKLNTSFSQPQVFIDFFNSL
;
A
#
# COMPACT_ATOMS: atom_id res chain seq x y z
N MET A 1 2.64 15.86 3.22
CA MET A 1 2.90 14.68 4.07
C MET A 1 1.82 14.60 5.13
N ASN A 2 1.36 13.41 5.47
CA ASN A 2 0.44 13.17 6.57
C ASN A 2 1.20 13.25 7.89
N THR A 3 0.62 13.91 8.89
CA THR A 3 1.24 14.09 10.20
C THR A 3 0.30 13.57 11.29
N MET A 4 0.81 12.80 12.23
CA MET A 4 0.14 12.43 13.46
C MET A 4 0.98 12.89 14.63
N LYS A 5 0.36 13.64 15.55
CA LYS A 5 0.97 14.08 16.80
C LYS A 5 0.28 13.36 17.95
N ILE A 6 1.09 12.83 18.86
CA ILE A 6 0.66 12.16 20.08
C ILE A 6 1.24 12.92 21.26
N THR A 7 0.39 13.25 22.24
CA THR A 7 0.82 13.74 23.54
C THR A 7 0.17 12.93 24.66
N GLY A 8 0.84 12.80 25.80
CA GLY A 8 0.34 12.02 26.93
C GLY A 8 1.41 11.84 28.00
N SER A 9 1.06 11.29 29.15
CA SER A 9 1.98 11.12 30.28
C SER A 9 2.83 9.85 30.15
N PHE A 10 3.59 9.72 29.08
CA PHE A 10 4.50 8.60 28.84
C PHE A 10 5.96 9.03 28.94
N SER A 11 6.76 8.17 29.57
CA SER A 11 8.20 8.36 29.64
C SER A 11 8.86 8.17 28.27
N TYR A 12 10.07 8.73 28.13
CA TYR A 12 10.88 8.55 26.92
C TYR A 12 11.18 7.07 26.63
N ALA A 13 11.41 6.25 27.67
CA ALA A 13 11.63 4.82 27.53
C ALA A 13 10.38 4.07 27.04
N GLU A 14 9.18 4.49 27.47
CA GLU A 14 7.92 3.88 27.01
C GLU A 14 7.69 4.12 25.52
N ILE A 15 7.73 5.37 25.06
CA ILE A 15 7.53 5.67 23.64
C ILE A 15 8.61 5.03 22.77
N HIS A 16 9.86 4.99 23.24
CA HIS A 16 10.94 4.29 22.56
C HIS A 16 10.62 2.79 22.41
N SER A 17 10.15 2.13 23.48
CA SER A 17 9.77 0.72 23.43
C SER A 17 8.57 0.45 22.50
N TRP A 18 7.63 1.40 22.38
CA TRP A 18 6.49 1.27 21.47
C TRP A 18 6.94 1.39 20.01
N ILE A 19 7.88 2.31 19.73
CA ILE A 19 8.49 2.46 18.40
C ILE A 19 9.33 1.24 18.05
N GLN A 20 10.13 0.72 18.98
CA GLN A 20 10.92 -0.51 18.81
C GLN A 20 10.05 -1.73 18.51
N PHE A 21 8.85 -1.80 19.07
CA PHE A 21 7.89 -2.85 18.75
C PHE A 21 7.34 -2.74 17.31
N CYS A 22 7.18 -1.52 16.79
CA CYS A 22 6.61 -1.27 15.46
C CYS A 22 7.61 -1.32 14.32
N LEU A 23 8.84 -0.86 14.56
CA LEU A 23 9.82 -0.57 13.51
C LEU A 23 11.05 -1.45 13.67
N ALA A 24 11.57 -1.90 12.53
CA ALA A 24 12.82 -2.64 12.49
C ALA A 24 14.01 -1.75 12.84
N ASP A 25 15.09 -2.38 13.30
CA ASP A 25 16.40 -1.75 13.50
C ASP A 25 16.42 -0.53 14.43
N VAL A 26 15.45 -0.44 15.34
CA VAL A 26 15.49 0.53 16.44
C VAL A 26 16.48 0.04 17.49
N PRO A 27 17.43 0.89 17.95
CA PRO A 27 18.37 0.51 19.02
C PRO A 27 17.65 -0.03 20.25
N GLU A 28 18.23 -1.03 20.93
CA GLU A 28 17.59 -1.61 22.14
C GLU A 28 17.47 -0.63 23.30
N ARG A 29 18.39 0.34 23.37
CA ARG A 29 18.42 1.35 24.42
C ARG A 29 18.06 2.70 23.82
N PRO A 30 17.25 3.50 24.53
CA PRO A 30 16.99 4.87 24.12
C PRO A 30 18.33 5.64 24.08
N PRO A 31 18.55 6.48 23.06
CA PRO A 31 19.69 7.38 23.02
C PRO A 31 19.78 8.23 24.29
N VAL A 32 20.98 8.70 24.63
CA VAL A 32 21.20 9.57 25.79
C VAL A 32 20.47 10.92 25.62
N ASP A 33 20.23 11.32 24.37
CA ASP A 33 19.51 12.54 24.02
C ASP A 33 18.04 12.48 24.45
N LYS A 34 17.51 13.63 24.88
CA LYS A 34 16.12 13.79 25.35
C LYS A 34 15.08 13.77 24.23
N GLU A 35 15.52 13.70 22.98
CA GLU A 35 14.73 13.60 21.77
C GLU A 35 15.47 12.71 20.77
N ASN A 36 14.74 11.91 20.02
CA ASN A 36 15.30 11.12 18.93
C ASN A 36 14.48 11.29 17.65
N ARG A 37 15.17 11.21 16.52
CA ARG A 37 14.61 11.29 15.17
C ARG A 37 15.06 10.09 14.35
N LEU A 38 14.10 9.32 13.86
CA LEU A 38 14.32 8.18 12.99
C LEU A 38 13.63 8.41 11.65
N THR A 39 14.26 7.96 10.56
CA THR A 39 13.70 8.03 9.21
C THR A 39 13.76 6.66 8.55
N TYR A 40 12.67 6.26 7.92
CA TYR A 40 12.49 4.97 7.27
C TYR A 40 11.96 5.14 5.86
N THR A 41 12.29 4.18 4.99
CA THR A 41 11.74 4.08 3.63
C THR A 41 11.06 2.74 3.48
N ASN A 42 9.80 2.76 3.02
CA ASN A 42 9.07 1.54 2.73
C ASN A 42 9.71 0.84 1.51
N ILE A 43 10.16 -0.39 1.67
CA ILE A 43 10.85 -1.13 0.59
C ILE A 43 9.96 -1.42 -0.63
N PHE A 44 8.63 -1.39 -0.47
CA PHE A 44 7.68 -1.75 -1.52
C PHE A 44 7.21 -0.53 -2.31
N LEU A 45 6.71 0.51 -1.64
CA LEU A 45 6.20 1.73 -2.28
C LEU A 45 7.20 2.89 -2.29
N GLN A 46 8.36 2.75 -1.64
CA GLN A 46 9.37 3.81 -1.48
C GLN A 46 8.89 5.06 -0.73
N THR A 47 7.71 5.00 -0.09
CA THR A 47 7.18 6.08 0.76
C THR A 47 7.99 6.23 2.03
N GLN A 48 8.15 7.46 2.50
CA GLN A 48 8.93 7.75 3.70
C GLN A 48 8.09 7.78 4.99
N LEU A 49 8.75 7.48 6.11
CA LEU A 49 8.25 7.65 7.48
C LEU A 49 9.33 8.37 8.30
N GLU A 50 8.95 9.47 8.94
CA GLU A 50 9.75 10.17 9.95
C GLU A 50 9.07 10.01 11.32
N CYS A 51 9.87 9.66 12.32
CA CYS A 51 9.47 9.54 13.71
C CYS A 51 10.33 10.50 14.55
N ILE A 52 9.71 11.49 15.18
CA ILE A 52 10.37 12.39 16.14
C ILE A 52 9.70 12.17 17.49
N TYR A 53 10.43 11.81 18.51
CA TYR A 53 9.84 11.51 19.81
C TYR A 53 10.74 11.92 20.97
N ARG A 54 10.07 12.31 22.05
CA ARG A 54 10.65 12.71 23.33
C ARG A 54 9.69 12.31 24.44
N GLN A 55 10.03 12.64 25.68
CA GLN A 55 9.09 12.48 26.79
C GLN A 55 7.80 13.28 26.53
N ASP A 56 6.66 12.65 26.81
CA ASP A 56 5.30 13.19 26.70
C ASP A 56 4.82 13.62 25.28
N GLU A 57 5.66 13.50 24.25
CA GLU A 57 5.32 13.91 22.88
C GLU A 57 6.00 13.03 21.80
N ALA A 58 5.22 12.66 20.78
CA ALA A 58 5.72 12.00 19.57
C ALA A 58 5.02 12.55 18.32
N ILE A 59 5.78 12.70 17.24
CA ILE A 59 5.33 13.18 15.93
C ILE A 59 5.74 12.14 14.88
N PHE A 60 4.77 11.69 14.11
CA PHE A 60 4.95 10.76 13.00
C PHE A 60 4.55 11.44 11.71
N ARG A 61 5.42 11.44 10.71
CA ARG A 61 5.11 11.99 9.38
C ARG A 61 5.32 10.92 8.32
N SER A 62 4.35 10.75 7.43
CA SER A 62 4.47 9.79 6.34
C SER A 62 3.73 10.25 5.08
N GLU A 63 4.23 9.80 3.94
CA GLU A 63 3.55 9.95 2.65
C GLU A 63 2.41 8.94 2.49
N ASN A 64 2.32 7.92 3.34
CA ASN A 64 1.29 6.90 3.26
C ASN A 64 0.35 6.96 4.48
N VAL A 65 -0.94 7.22 4.24
CA VAL A 65 -1.98 7.30 5.29
C VAL A 65 -2.11 5.99 6.06
N SER A 66 -1.99 4.83 5.41
CA SER A 66 -2.04 3.53 6.09
C SER A 66 -0.91 3.35 7.08
N THR A 67 0.27 3.92 6.81
CA THR A 67 1.38 3.90 7.79
C THR A 67 0.99 4.66 9.06
N ILE A 68 0.33 5.81 8.93
CA ILE A 68 -0.18 6.57 10.07
C ILE A 68 -1.29 5.80 10.80
N SER A 69 -2.20 5.14 10.07
CA SER A 69 -3.29 4.32 10.66
C SER A 69 -2.73 3.18 11.51
N ILE A 70 -1.74 2.44 10.98
CA ILE A 70 -1.07 1.34 11.69
C ILE A 70 -0.38 1.86 12.95
N LEU A 71 0.39 2.95 12.85
CA LEU A 71 1.06 3.53 14.01
C LEU A 71 0.06 3.99 15.07
N LYS A 72 -1.03 4.65 14.68
CA LYS A 72 -2.10 5.06 15.60
C LYS A 72 -2.64 3.88 16.39
N ASP A 73 -2.96 2.78 15.71
CA ASP A 73 -3.54 1.59 16.33
C ASP A 73 -2.57 0.96 17.33
N VAL A 74 -1.29 0.82 16.97
CA VAL A 74 -0.30 0.24 17.87
C VAL A 74 -0.03 1.15 19.07
N MET A 75 0.15 2.46 18.86
CA MET A 75 0.38 3.41 19.96
C MET A 75 -0.80 3.44 20.93
N SER A 76 -2.03 3.48 20.40
CA SER A 76 -3.26 3.44 21.22
C SER A 76 -3.35 2.15 22.02
N LYS A 77 -3.02 1.01 21.41
CA LYS A 77 -3.00 -0.29 22.09
C LYS A 77 -1.96 -0.32 23.22
N LYS A 78 -0.73 0.10 22.94
CA LYS A 78 0.37 0.11 23.92
C LYS A 78 0.10 1.04 25.10
N ALA A 79 -0.45 2.23 24.84
CA ALA A 79 -0.85 3.14 25.91
C ALA A 79 -2.00 2.56 26.76
N THR A 80 -2.98 1.92 26.13
CA THR A 80 -4.08 1.23 26.83
C THR A 80 -3.57 0.12 27.74
N GLU A 81 -2.62 -0.70 27.28
CA GLU A 81 -1.97 -1.76 28.07
C GLU A 81 -1.28 -1.19 29.33
N LYS A 82 -0.80 0.05 29.27
CA LYS A 82 -0.15 0.78 30.37
C LYS A 82 -1.08 1.72 31.15
N LYS A 83 -2.36 1.79 30.79
CA LYS A 83 -3.35 2.73 31.35
C LYS A 83 -2.92 4.21 31.21
N ILE A 84 -2.23 4.53 30.12
CA ILE A 84 -1.82 5.89 29.77
C ILE A 84 -2.86 6.48 28.82
N THR A 85 -3.40 7.65 29.17
CA THR A 85 -4.29 8.40 28.28
C THR A 85 -3.47 9.18 27.25
N LEU A 86 -3.75 8.95 25.97
CA LEU A 86 -3.15 9.69 24.87
C LEU A 86 -4.13 10.72 24.30
N ASN A 87 -3.61 11.88 23.93
CA ASN A 87 -4.24 12.79 23.00
C ASN A 87 -3.57 12.63 21.63
N ILE A 88 -4.35 12.26 20.62
CA ILE A 88 -3.85 12.00 19.27
C ILE A 88 -4.53 12.97 18.32
N THR A 89 -3.74 13.79 17.64
CA THR A 89 -4.19 14.67 16.56
C THR A 89 -3.52 14.27 15.26
N TYR A 90 -4.18 14.55 14.14
CA TYR A 90 -3.65 14.22 12.82
C TYR A 90 -4.07 15.25 11.77
N GLU A 91 -3.20 15.44 10.79
CA GLU A 91 -3.37 16.28 9.61
C GLU A 91 -3.06 15.40 8.39
N LEU A 92 -4.09 15.08 7.62
CA LEU A 92 -3.99 14.21 6.45
C LEU A 92 -4.15 15.01 5.16
N SER A 93 -3.48 14.56 4.10
CA SER A 93 -3.47 15.24 2.81
C SER A 93 -3.99 14.30 1.72
N ASN A 94 -5.04 14.74 1.02
CA ASN A 94 -5.62 14.00 -0.09
C ASN A 94 -4.63 13.82 -1.25
N GLU A 95 -3.69 14.75 -1.42
CA GLU A 95 -2.62 14.64 -2.41
C GLU A 95 -1.73 13.41 -2.16
N THR A 96 -1.48 13.06 -0.90
CA THR A 96 -0.67 11.88 -0.56
C THR A 96 -1.38 10.56 -0.89
N ILE A 97 -2.71 10.53 -0.77
CA ILE A 97 -3.54 9.38 -1.15
C ILE A 97 -3.46 9.18 -2.67
N ALA A 98 -3.65 10.26 -3.43
CA ALA A 98 -3.53 10.22 -4.89
C ALA A 98 -2.13 9.79 -5.34
N SER A 99 -1.07 10.29 -4.69
CA SER A 99 0.31 9.89 -4.96
C SER A 99 0.55 8.40 -4.69
N THR A 100 0.09 7.88 -3.54
CA THR A 100 0.24 6.47 -3.17
C THR A 100 -0.52 5.56 -4.15
N LEU A 101 -1.74 5.95 -4.55
CA LEU A 101 -2.49 5.27 -5.60
C LEU A 101 -1.76 5.33 -6.95
N GLY A 102 -1.18 6.48 -7.29
CA GLY A 102 -0.38 6.68 -8.51
C GLY A 102 0.85 5.78 -8.61
N GLN A 103 1.39 5.31 -7.47
CA GLN A 103 2.47 4.31 -7.43
C GLN A 103 1.93 2.87 -7.60
N MET A 104 0.81 2.54 -6.93
CA MET A 104 0.25 1.18 -6.96
C MET A 104 -0.44 0.83 -8.27
N LEU A 105 -1.19 1.76 -8.88
CA LEU A 105 -2.02 1.49 -10.05
C LEU A 105 -1.21 1.05 -11.29
N PRO A 106 -0.06 1.66 -11.63
CA PRO A 106 0.78 1.17 -12.72
C PRO A 106 1.29 -0.26 -12.49
N MET A 107 1.64 -0.61 -11.25
CA MET A 107 2.05 -1.99 -10.90
C MET A 107 0.90 -2.97 -11.08
N ILE A 108 -0.30 -2.60 -10.62
CA ILE A 108 -1.52 -3.40 -10.80
C ILE A 108 -1.80 -3.60 -12.30
N ALA A 109 -1.71 -2.54 -13.10
CA ALA A 109 -1.94 -2.61 -14.53
C ALA A 109 -0.94 -3.55 -15.21
N HIS A 110 0.35 -3.43 -14.87
CA HIS A 110 1.39 -4.32 -15.37
C HIS A 110 1.07 -5.80 -15.08
N TYR A 111 0.75 -6.13 -13.83
CA TYR A 111 0.46 -7.51 -13.43
C TYR A 111 -0.85 -8.06 -14.03
N LYS A 112 -1.85 -7.22 -14.23
CA LYS A 112 -3.09 -7.61 -14.94
C LYS A 112 -2.83 -7.89 -16.40
N THR A 113 -2.13 -7.00 -17.10
CA THR A 113 -1.74 -7.23 -18.50
C THR A 113 -0.87 -8.48 -18.64
N LEU A 114 0.03 -8.75 -17.70
CA LEU A 114 0.82 -9.99 -17.71
C LEU A 114 -0.04 -11.23 -17.49
N THR A 115 -1.07 -11.14 -16.64
CA THR A 115 -2.06 -12.20 -16.43
C THR A 115 -2.86 -12.48 -17.70
N ASP A 116 -3.33 -11.42 -18.38
CA ASP A 116 -4.06 -11.53 -19.64
C ASP A 116 -3.19 -12.20 -20.72
N LYS A 117 -1.94 -11.78 -20.85
CA LYS A 117 -0.97 -12.38 -21.79
C LYS A 117 -0.71 -13.85 -21.47
N TYR A 118 -0.51 -14.19 -20.19
CA TYR A 118 -0.31 -15.58 -19.76
C TYR A 118 -1.51 -16.47 -20.13
N ASN A 119 -2.72 -16.00 -19.86
CA ASN A 119 -3.96 -16.73 -20.15
C ASN A 119 -4.19 -16.96 -21.65
N LEU A 120 -3.61 -16.13 -22.51
CA LEU A 120 -3.68 -16.28 -23.97
C LEU A 120 -2.67 -17.27 -24.55
N ILE A 121 -1.64 -17.70 -23.79
CA ILE A 121 -0.56 -18.53 -24.35
C ILE A 121 -1.09 -19.87 -24.88
N GLU A 122 -1.80 -20.65 -24.06
CA GLU A 122 -2.28 -21.98 -24.49
C GLU A 122 -3.34 -21.88 -25.60
N PRO A 123 -4.37 -21.00 -25.50
CA PRO A 123 -5.32 -20.82 -26.60
C PRO A 123 -4.66 -20.41 -27.93
N LEU A 124 -3.65 -19.54 -27.90
CA LEU A 124 -2.92 -19.13 -29.11
C LEU A 124 -2.06 -20.26 -29.67
N LYS A 125 -1.46 -21.10 -28.82
CA LYS A 125 -0.69 -22.27 -29.26
C LYS A 125 -1.59 -23.30 -29.96
N GLU A 126 -2.73 -23.60 -29.37
CA GLU A 126 -3.73 -24.52 -29.95
C GLU A 126 -4.19 -24.02 -31.33
N LEU A 127 -4.50 -22.72 -31.44
CA LEU A 127 -4.94 -22.11 -32.69
C LEU A 127 -3.91 -22.28 -33.84
N VAL A 128 -2.61 -22.13 -33.54
CA VAL A 128 -1.53 -22.28 -34.54
C VAL A 128 -1.28 -23.75 -34.89
N MET A 129 -1.45 -24.67 -33.92
CA MET A 129 -1.28 -26.11 -34.16
C MET A 129 -2.35 -26.69 -35.09
N ASP A 130 -3.56 -26.15 -35.08
CA ASP A 130 -4.69 -26.60 -35.92
C ASP A 130 -4.60 -26.17 -37.39
N GLY A 131 -3.46 -25.61 -37.83
CA GLY A 131 -3.20 -25.27 -39.24
C GLY A 131 -3.69 -23.88 -39.66
N SER A 132 -4.12 -23.05 -38.70
CA SER A 132 -4.31 -21.61 -38.92
C SER A 132 -2.97 -20.99 -39.28
N SER A 133 -2.83 -20.41 -40.47
CA SER A 133 -1.58 -19.78 -40.88
C SER A 133 -1.19 -18.64 -39.92
N ASP A 134 0.11 -18.38 -39.80
CA ASP A 134 0.69 -17.28 -39.01
C ASP A 134 0.11 -15.90 -39.40
N ASP A 135 -0.50 -15.81 -40.59
CA ASP A 135 -1.21 -14.64 -41.14
C ASP A 135 -2.51 -14.30 -40.40
N VAL A 136 -3.11 -15.23 -39.64
CA VAL A 136 -4.35 -14.98 -38.86
C VAL A 136 -4.05 -14.25 -37.56
N LEU A 137 -2.81 -14.32 -37.07
CA LEU A 137 -2.43 -13.71 -35.80
C LEU A 137 -2.20 -12.21 -35.93
N THR A 138 -2.62 -11.46 -34.91
CA THR A 138 -2.21 -10.06 -34.77
C THR A 138 -0.72 -10.01 -34.39
N PRO A 139 -0.03 -8.87 -34.65
CA PRO A 139 1.35 -8.68 -34.17
C PRO A 139 1.50 -8.89 -32.66
N GLU A 140 0.47 -8.53 -31.88
CA GLU A 140 0.44 -8.73 -30.43
C GLU A 140 0.39 -10.20 -30.04
N HIS A 141 -0.46 -11.00 -30.69
CA HIS A 141 -0.55 -12.44 -30.43
C HIS A 141 0.75 -13.17 -30.80
N ARG A 142 1.38 -12.82 -31.93
CA ARG A 142 2.71 -13.34 -32.29
C ARG A 142 3.75 -12.96 -31.24
N HIS A 143 3.72 -11.73 -30.72
CA HIS A 143 4.61 -11.31 -29.66
C HIS A 143 4.42 -12.13 -28.37
N ILE A 144 3.18 -12.46 -27.98
CA ILE A 144 2.89 -13.32 -26.83
C ILE A 144 3.49 -14.71 -27.03
N LEU A 145 3.27 -15.35 -28.19
CA LEU A 145 3.82 -16.68 -28.49
C LEU A 145 5.36 -16.68 -28.48
N ASN A 146 5.99 -15.68 -29.11
CA ASN A 146 7.44 -15.54 -29.17
C ASN A 146 8.09 -15.32 -27.78
N ASN A 147 7.33 -14.80 -26.80
CA ASN A 147 7.82 -14.50 -25.45
C ASN A 147 7.20 -15.40 -24.38
N ALA A 148 6.58 -16.52 -24.76
CA ALA A 148 5.77 -17.34 -23.87
C ALA A 148 6.54 -17.81 -22.61
N ASP A 149 7.79 -18.23 -22.75
CA ASP A 149 8.58 -18.72 -21.61
C ASP A 149 8.93 -17.61 -20.62
N SER A 150 9.26 -16.41 -21.12
CA SER A 150 9.48 -15.23 -20.27
C SER A 150 8.21 -14.81 -19.54
N ILE A 151 7.06 -14.83 -20.24
CA ILE A 151 5.75 -14.53 -19.65
C ILE A 151 5.40 -15.54 -18.55
N ARG A 152 5.62 -16.84 -18.80
CA ARG A 152 5.41 -17.90 -17.78
C ARG A 152 6.29 -17.69 -16.56
N GLU A 153 7.57 -17.33 -16.75
CA GLU A 153 8.48 -17.10 -15.63
C GLU A 153 8.04 -15.91 -14.77
N GLN A 154 7.74 -14.77 -15.41
CA GLN A 154 7.27 -13.58 -14.70
C GLN A 154 5.93 -13.84 -14.00
N TYR A 155 5.04 -14.62 -14.62
CA TYR A 155 3.72 -14.94 -14.07
C TYR A 155 3.81 -15.71 -12.74
N LYS A 156 4.86 -16.48 -12.46
CA LYS A 156 4.98 -17.26 -11.21
C LYS A 156 4.77 -16.43 -9.94
N GLN A 157 5.24 -15.17 -9.92
CA GLN A 157 5.08 -14.29 -8.76
C GLN A 157 3.90 -13.31 -8.89
N THR A 158 3.37 -13.13 -10.10
CA THR A 158 2.34 -12.15 -10.43
C THR A 158 1.07 -12.25 -9.58
N PRO A 159 0.46 -13.44 -9.38
CA PRO A 159 -0.74 -13.54 -8.54
C PRO A 159 -0.54 -13.05 -7.10
N VAL A 160 0.64 -13.33 -6.52
CA VAL A 160 0.98 -12.91 -5.15
C VAL A 160 1.13 -11.40 -5.08
N HIS A 161 1.89 -10.81 -6.01
CA HIS A 161 2.10 -9.36 -6.05
C HIS A 161 0.81 -8.60 -6.34
N LEU A 162 -0.01 -9.08 -7.27
CA LEU A 162 -1.29 -8.48 -7.61
C LEU A 162 -2.26 -8.51 -6.43
N ASN A 163 -2.38 -9.65 -5.73
CA ASN A 163 -3.22 -9.76 -4.54
C ASN A 163 -2.76 -8.78 -3.44
N ARG A 164 -1.45 -8.72 -3.20
CA ARG A 164 -0.86 -7.79 -2.23
C ARG A 164 -1.18 -6.33 -2.57
N LEU A 165 -1.03 -5.91 -3.82
CA LEU A 165 -1.35 -4.56 -4.27
C LEU A 165 -2.85 -4.24 -4.12
N CYS A 166 -3.72 -5.16 -4.54
CA CYS A 166 -5.17 -5.00 -4.36
C CYS A 166 -5.56 -4.87 -2.89
N SER A 167 -4.93 -5.65 -2.00
CA SER A 167 -5.13 -5.54 -0.56
C SER A 167 -4.66 -4.18 -0.02
N MET A 168 -3.50 -3.69 -0.47
CA MET A 168 -3.01 -2.35 -0.07
C MET A 168 -3.94 -1.23 -0.53
N VAL A 169 -4.55 -1.33 -1.72
CA VAL A 169 -5.56 -0.36 -2.18
C VAL A 169 -6.80 -0.39 -1.28
N ALA A 170 -7.26 -1.58 -0.88
CA ALA A 170 -8.39 -1.74 0.02
C ALA A 170 -8.08 -1.19 1.43
N ASP A 171 -6.89 -1.48 1.97
CA ASP A 171 -6.45 -0.98 3.27
C ASP A 171 -6.35 0.56 3.26
N LEU A 172 -5.74 1.14 2.22
CA LEU A 172 -5.68 2.60 2.05
C LEU A 172 -7.08 3.24 2.01
N PHE A 173 -8.02 2.60 1.33
CA PHE A 173 -9.42 3.05 1.27
C PHE A 173 -10.10 3.01 2.64
N ILE A 174 -9.92 1.92 3.38
CA ILE A 174 -10.46 1.78 4.74
C ILE A 174 -9.83 2.81 5.68
N ASP A 175 -8.51 2.97 5.62
CA ASP A 175 -7.76 3.84 6.51
C ASP A 175 -8.13 5.31 6.30
N LYS A 176 -8.23 5.77 5.05
CA LYS A 176 -8.70 7.14 4.74
C LYS A 176 -10.02 7.44 5.46
N HIS A 177 -11.02 6.60 5.26
CA HIS A 177 -12.37 6.79 5.82
C HIS A 177 -12.42 6.58 7.33
N LYS A 178 -11.56 5.70 7.87
CA LYS A 178 -11.42 5.51 9.32
C LYS A 178 -11.01 6.80 10.03
N PHE A 179 -10.16 7.63 9.41
CA PHE A 179 -9.79 8.93 9.97
C PHE A 179 -10.91 9.98 9.90
N GLU A 180 -11.86 9.79 8.98
CA GLU A 180 -13.09 10.58 8.86
C GLU A 180 -14.22 10.03 9.76
N GLY A 181 -14.00 8.91 10.45
CA GLY A 181 -15.00 8.25 11.30
C GLY A 181 -16.04 7.43 10.52
N ILE A 182 -15.78 7.12 9.25
CA ILE A 182 -16.72 6.42 8.35
C ILE A 182 -16.27 4.97 8.16
N ASN A 183 -17.20 4.02 8.29
CA ASN A 183 -16.95 2.62 7.98
C ASN A 183 -17.37 2.30 6.53
N VAL A 184 -16.39 1.96 5.69
CA VAL A 184 -16.59 1.74 4.25
C VAL A 184 -16.40 0.27 3.82
N LYS A 185 -16.35 -0.69 4.76
CA LYS A 185 -16.12 -2.11 4.43
C LYS A 185 -17.13 -2.68 3.44
N ALA A 186 -18.39 -2.23 3.49
CA ALA A 186 -19.43 -2.64 2.55
C ALA A 186 -19.21 -2.14 1.11
N LYS A 187 -18.36 -1.12 0.90
CA LYS A 187 -18.03 -0.55 -0.42
C LYS A 187 -16.85 -1.23 -1.10
N ILE A 188 -16.15 -2.14 -0.42
CA ILE A 188 -14.97 -2.85 -0.94
C ILE A 188 -15.25 -3.65 -2.23
N PRO A 189 -16.39 -4.36 -2.38
CA PRO A 189 -16.71 -5.02 -3.65
C PRO A 189 -16.77 -4.04 -4.82
N ALA A 190 -17.46 -2.90 -4.65
CA ALA A 190 -17.56 -1.86 -5.68
C ALA A 190 -16.20 -1.23 -6.02
N LEU A 191 -15.33 -1.08 -5.02
CA LEU A 191 -13.94 -0.65 -5.22
C LEU A 191 -13.18 -1.62 -6.13
N PHE A 192 -13.29 -2.92 -5.89
CA PHE A 192 -12.63 -3.93 -6.71
C PHE A 192 -13.23 -4.03 -8.12
N ASP A 193 -14.54 -3.92 -8.26
CA ASP A 193 -15.20 -3.89 -9.58
C ASP A 193 -14.67 -2.71 -10.41
N LYS A 194 -14.53 -1.53 -9.79
CA LYS A 194 -13.92 -0.37 -10.46
C LYS A 194 -12.45 -0.61 -10.79
N LEU A 195 -11.66 -1.12 -9.84
CA LEU A 195 -10.24 -1.44 -10.08
C LEU A 195 -10.08 -2.45 -11.22
N ASN A 196 -11.02 -3.37 -11.39
CA ASN A 196 -11.03 -4.36 -12.46
C ASN A 196 -11.39 -3.78 -13.83
N THR A 197 -12.24 -2.77 -13.88
CA THR A 197 -12.68 -2.16 -15.14
C THR A 197 -11.82 -0.97 -15.57
N SER A 198 -11.11 -0.31 -14.66
CA SER A 198 -10.34 0.91 -14.95
C SER A 198 -8.87 0.87 -14.52
N PHE A 199 -8.25 -0.31 -14.37
CA PHE A 199 -6.83 -0.40 -14.00
C PHE A 199 -5.88 0.28 -14.99
N SER A 200 -6.26 0.36 -16.27
CA SER A 200 -5.52 1.06 -17.32
C SER A 200 -5.79 2.57 -17.36
N GLN A 201 -6.69 3.07 -16.50
CA GLN A 201 -7.09 4.47 -16.42
C GLN A 201 -6.96 4.98 -14.98
N PRO A 202 -5.73 5.29 -14.52
CA PRO A 202 -5.48 5.61 -13.11
C PRO A 202 -6.32 6.77 -12.58
N GLN A 203 -6.49 7.84 -13.38
CA GLN A 203 -7.27 9.01 -12.95
C GLN A 203 -8.73 8.65 -12.69
N VAL A 204 -9.34 7.83 -13.56
CA VAL A 204 -10.73 7.39 -13.41
C VAL A 204 -10.93 6.56 -12.14
N PHE A 205 -9.93 5.76 -11.76
CA PHE A 205 -9.96 5.03 -10.50
C PHE A 205 -9.80 5.97 -9.29
N ILE A 206 -8.87 6.91 -9.34
CA ILE A 206 -8.61 7.87 -8.26
C ILE A 206 -9.84 8.75 -8.00
N ASP A 207 -10.51 9.22 -9.05
CA ASP A 207 -11.72 10.03 -8.93
C ASP A 207 -12.84 9.22 -8.26
N PHE A 208 -13.02 7.96 -8.68
CA PHE A 208 -14.00 7.06 -8.06
C PHE A 208 -13.67 6.77 -6.59
N PHE A 209 -12.40 6.48 -6.29
CA PHE A 209 -11.91 6.24 -4.94
C PHE A 209 -12.22 7.41 -3.99
N ASN A 210 -12.17 8.64 -4.51
CA ASN A 210 -12.49 9.84 -3.73
C ASN A 210 -14.00 10.14 -3.65
N SER A 211 -14.81 9.59 -4.55
CA SER A 211 -16.26 9.78 -4.58
C SER A 211 -17.05 8.79 -3.71
N LEU A 212 -16.45 7.63 -3.42
CA LEU A 212 -17.01 6.62 -2.52
C LEU A 212 -16.92 7.09 -1.08
#